data_AF-A0A8T4J0P2-F1
#
_entry.id   AF-A0A8T4J0P2-F1
#
_cell.length_a   1.000
_cell.length_b   1.000
_cell.length_c   1.000
_cell.angle_alpha   90.00
_cell.angle_beta   90.00
_cell.angle_gamma   90.00
#
_symmetry.space_group_name_H-M   'P 1'
#
loop_
_entity.id
_entity.type
_entity.pdbx_description
1 polymer ?
#
loop_
_entity_poly.entity_id
_entity_poly.type
_entity_poly.pdbx_seq_one_letter_code
_entity_poly.pdbx_strand_id
1 'polypeptide(L)'
;VRFLLTAGAIGMLFKENASISGAEVGCQGEVGSACSMAAAGLAEILGGSPEQVENAAEIGIEHNLGLTCDPVGGLVQIPCIERNGMAAVKA
;
A
#
# COMPACT_ATOMS: atom_id res chain seq x y z
N VAL A 1 0.67 18.89 -0.78
CA VAL A 1 0.17 18.47 0.56
C VAL A 1 -0.95 17.44 0.45
N ARG A 2 -1.99 17.65 -0.39
CA ARG A 2 -3.12 16.71 -0.53
C ARG A 2 -2.72 15.24 -0.73
N PHE A 3 -1.80 14.96 -1.65
CA PHE A 3 -1.27 13.59 -1.87
C PHE A 3 -0.86 12.91 -0.56
N LEU A 4 0.01 13.56 0.22
CA LEU A 4 0.55 12.99 1.46
C LEU A 4 -0.52 12.91 2.58
N LEU A 5 -1.48 13.83 2.61
CA LEU A 5 -2.57 13.79 3.58
C LEU A 5 -3.55 12.64 3.27
N THR A 6 -3.92 12.46 2.00
CA THR A 6 -4.79 11.36 1.57
C THR A 6 -4.10 10.01 1.76
N ALA A 7 -2.83 9.89 1.33
CA ALA A 7 -2.02 8.71 1.59
C ALA A 7 -1.93 8.42 3.10
N GLY A 8 -1.69 9.45 3.92
CA GLY A 8 -1.67 9.32 5.38
C GLY A 8 -3.00 8.85 5.96
N ALA A 9 -4.14 9.36 5.47
CA ALA A 9 -5.47 8.93 5.89
C ALA A 9 -5.71 7.44 5.61
N ILE A 10 -5.37 6.96 4.42
CA ILE A 10 -5.45 5.53 4.09
C ILE A 10 -4.50 4.70 4.96
N GLY A 11 -3.28 5.18 5.19
CA GLY A 11 -2.34 4.54 6.11
C GLY A 11 -2.90 4.39 7.53
N MET A 12 -3.61 5.40 8.03
CA MET A 12 -4.28 5.32 9.33
C MET A 12 -5.36 4.22 9.36
N LEU A 13 -6.13 4.02 8.28
CA LEU A 13 -7.13 2.94 8.23
C LEU A 13 -6.48 1.55 8.42
N PHE A 14 -5.34 1.30 7.78
CA PHE A 14 -4.60 0.04 7.98
C PHE A 14 -4.04 -0.08 9.39
N LYS A 15 -3.52 1.02 9.95
CA LYS A 15 -2.92 1.00 11.29
C LYS A 15 -3.94 0.81 12.41
N GLU A 16 -5.11 1.44 12.29
CA GLU A 16 -6.19 1.37 13.29
C GLU A 16 -6.90 0.01 13.28
N ASN A 17 -7.07 -0.60 12.09
CA ASN A 17 -7.83 -1.85 11.95
C ASN A 17 -6.95 -3.12 11.89
N ALA A 18 -5.65 -2.98 11.66
CA ALA A 18 -4.72 -4.11 11.51
C ALA A 18 -3.28 -3.71 11.92
N SER A 19 -2.32 -3.93 11.04
CA SER A 19 -0.93 -3.52 11.22
C SER A 19 -0.30 -3.12 9.88
N ILE A 20 0.75 -2.32 9.95
CA ILE A 20 1.63 -1.96 8.82
C ILE A 20 2.95 -2.77 8.88
N SER A 21 3.14 -3.56 9.94
CA SER A 21 4.37 -4.34 10.13
C SER A 21 4.35 -5.59 9.26
N GLY A 22 5.35 -5.75 8.41
CA GLY A 22 5.52 -6.97 7.62
C GLY A 22 5.76 -8.21 8.47
N ALA A 23 6.29 -8.02 9.68
CA ALA A 23 6.51 -9.10 10.64
C ALA A 23 5.20 -9.61 11.27
N GLU A 24 4.14 -8.81 11.29
CA GLU A 24 2.87 -9.17 11.95
C GLU A 24 1.81 -9.65 10.94
N VAL A 25 1.73 -8.99 9.78
CA VAL A 25 0.68 -9.25 8.78
C VAL A 25 1.23 -9.59 7.40
N GLY A 26 2.54 -9.81 7.27
CA GLY A 26 3.19 -10.02 5.99
C GLY A 26 3.38 -8.72 5.20
N CYS A 27 4.05 -8.83 4.06
CA CYS A 27 4.41 -7.69 3.21
C CYS A 27 3.19 -6.95 2.61
N GLN A 28 1.98 -7.54 2.67
CA GLN A 28 0.74 -6.81 2.41
C GLN A 28 0.57 -5.58 3.34
N GLY A 29 1.05 -5.67 4.58
CA GLY A 29 1.03 -4.55 5.54
C GLY A 29 2.06 -3.48 5.23
N GLU A 30 3.10 -3.78 4.45
CA GLU A 30 4.17 -2.84 4.11
C GLU A 30 4.03 -2.33 2.68
N VAL A 31 4.34 -3.19 1.70
CA VAL A 31 4.30 -2.83 0.28
C VAL A 31 2.85 -2.73 -0.20
N GLY A 32 1.95 -3.58 0.29
CA GLY A 32 0.52 -3.52 -0.06
C GLY A 32 -0.14 -2.25 0.46
N SER A 33 0.09 -1.89 1.73
CA SER A 33 -0.43 -0.64 2.30
C SER A 33 0.19 0.58 1.61
N ALA A 34 1.49 0.57 1.29
CA ALA A 34 2.12 1.64 0.52
C ALA A 34 1.53 1.80 -0.90
N CYS A 35 1.24 0.68 -1.58
CA CYS A 35 0.54 0.68 -2.87
C CYS A 35 -0.83 1.37 -2.76
N SER A 36 -1.63 0.97 -1.78
CA SER A 36 -2.95 1.54 -1.49
C SER A 36 -2.89 3.03 -1.15
N MET A 37 -1.96 3.43 -0.29
CA MET A 37 -1.73 4.83 0.08
C MET A 37 -1.35 5.69 -1.13
N ALA A 38 -0.49 5.19 -2.01
CA ALA A 38 -0.08 5.89 -3.22
C ALA A 38 -1.23 6.02 -4.24
N ALA A 39 -2.01 4.96 -4.43
CA ALA A 39 -3.17 4.94 -5.34
C ALA A 39 -4.21 6.00 -4.96
N ALA A 40 -4.58 6.03 -3.68
CA ALA A 40 -5.49 7.05 -3.15
C ALA A 40 -4.92 8.47 -3.24
N GLY A 41 -3.64 8.64 -2.90
CA GLY A 41 -2.95 9.92 -3.04
C GLY A 41 -2.97 10.44 -4.47
N LEU A 42 -2.75 9.57 -5.46
CA LEU A 42 -2.77 9.92 -6.87
C LEU A 42 -4.20 10.22 -7.35
N ALA A 43 -5.18 9.39 -6.99
CA ALA A 43 -6.60 9.61 -7.32
C ALA A 43 -7.09 10.99 -6.82
N GLU A 44 -6.72 11.39 -5.61
CA GLU A 44 -7.03 12.72 -5.07
C GLU A 44 -6.40 13.85 -5.90
N ILE A 45 -5.13 13.68 -6.32
CA ILE A 45 -4.44 14.70 -7.12
C ILE A 45 -5.06 14.84 -8.52
N LEU A 46 -5.56 13.75 -9.07
CA LEU A 46 -6.28 13.72 -10.35
C LEU A 46 -7.73 14.21 -10.25
N GLY A 47 -8.22 14.53 -9.04
CA GLY A 47 -9.55 15.10 -8.82
C GLY A 47 -10.66 14.06 -8.69
N GLY A 48 -10.35 12.83 -8.28
CA GLY A 48 -11.35 11.82 -7.98
C GLY A 48 -12.25 12.21 -6.80
N SER A 49 -13.47 11.66 -6.76
CA SER A 49 -14.35 11.77 -5.59
C SER A 49 -13.80 10.95 -4.41
N PRO A 50 -14.26 11.19 -3.16
CA PRO A 50 -13.90 10.35 -2.03
C PRO A 50 -14.10 8.86 -2.28
N GLU A 51 -15.20 8.47 -2.94
CA GLU A 51 -15.49 7.08 -3.29
C GLU A 51 -14.48 6.52 -4.30
N GLN A 52 -14.00 7.33 -5.25
CA GLN A 52 -12.96 6.91 -6.20
C GLN A 52 -11.59 6.81 -5.55
N VAL A 53 -11.30 7.68 -4.59
CA VAL A 53 -10.07 7.61 -3.77
C VAL A 53 -10.06 6.33 -2.94
N GLU A 54 -11.17 6.00 -2.29
CA GLU A 54 -11.33 4.75 -1.54
C GLU A 54 -11.25 3.53 -2.46
N ASN A 55 -11.90 3.57 -3.63
CA ASN A 55 -11.82 2.49 -4.62
C ASN A 55 -10.39 2.26 -5.14
N ALA A 56 -9.63 3.32 -5.41
CA ALA A 56 -8.23 3.20 -5.80
C ALA A 56 -7.37 2.60 -4.67
N ALA A 57 -7.57 3.04 -3.42
CA ALA A 57 -6.93 2.43 -2.25
C ALA A 57 -7.28 0.94 -2.11
N GLU A 58 -8.55 0.59 -2.28
CA GLU A 58 -9.07 -0.76 -2.16
C GLU A 58 -8.43 -1.71 -3.19
N ILE A 59 -8.45 -1.35 -4.48
CA ILE A 59 -7.77 -2.13 -5.53
C ILE A 59 -6.26 -2.25 -5.25
N GLY A 60 -5.64 -1.16 -4.77
CA GLY A 60 -4.22 -1.13 -4.43
C GLY A 60 -3.83 -2.15 -3.35
N ILE A 61 -4.68 -2.35 -2.32
CA ILE A 61 -4.43 -3.40 -1.32
C ILE A 61 -4.89 -4.77 -1.78
N GLU A 62 -6.01 -4.88 -2.53
CA GLU A 62 -6.56 -6.13 -3.05
C GLU A 62 -5.49 -6.93 -3.81
N HIS A 63 -4.76 -6.26 -4.72
CA HIS A 63 -3.68 -6.85 -5.51
C HIS A 63 -2.39 -7.15 -4.73
N ASN A 64 -2.43 -7.07 -3.41
CA ASN A 64 -1.35 -7.45 -2.49
C ASN A 64 -1.84 -8.33 -1.33
N LEU A 65 -3.13 -8.73 -1.28
CA LEU A 65 -3.66 -9.58 -0.21
C LEU A 65 -2.98 -10.96 -0.18
N GLY A 66 -2.62 -11.41 1.03
CA GLY A 66 -1.92 -12.67 1.26
C GLY A 66 -0.41 -12.61 1.04
N LEU A 67 0.15 -11.44 0.71
CA LEU A 67 1.58 -11.31 0.47
C LEU A 67 2.38 -11.47 1.76
N THR A 68 3.12 -12.57 1.88
CA THR A 68 3.95 -12.88 3.06
C THR A 68 5.26 -12.09 3.08
N CYS A 69 5.88 -12.00 4.25
CA CYS A 69 7.23 -11.43 4.42
C CYS A 69 8.23 -12.56 4.72
N ASP A 70 8.83 -13.12 3.67
CA ASP A 70 9.88 -14.14 3.75
C ASP A 70 10.96 -13.87 2.68
N PRO A 71 11.81 -12.86 2.91
CA PRO A 71 12.82 -12.47 1.93
C PRO A 71 14.04 -13.39 1.95
N VAL A 72 14.72 -13.49 0.80
CA VAL A 72 15.91 -14.34 0.63
C VAL A 72 17.00 -13.91 1.61
N GLY A 73 17.41 -14.84 2.47
CA GLY A 73 18.45 -14.61 3.48
C GLY A 73 18.06 -13.57 4.55
N GLY A 74 16.77 -13.24 4.69
CA GLY A 74 16.32 -12.18 5.60
C GLY A 74 16.67 -10.76 5.14
N LEU A 75 17.16 -10.59 3.90
CA LEU A 75 17.64 -9.31 3.39
C LEU A 75 16.54 -8.54 2.65
N VAL A 76 16.52 -7.21 2.80
CA VAL A 76 15.58 -6.32 2.09
C VAL A 76 16.04 -6.09 0.64
N GLN A 77 16.11 -7.18 -0.13
CA GLN A 77 16.56 -7.19 -1.52
C GLN A 77 15.59 -7.97 -2.39
N ILE A 78 15.58 -9.30 -2.25
CA ILE A 78 14.70 -10.20 -3.01
C ILE A 78 13.68 -10.79 -2.03
N PRO A 79 12.37 -10.67 -2.30
CA PRO A 79 11.70 -10.01 -3.44
C PRO A 79 11.40 -8.50 -3.23
N CYS A 80 11.92 -7.87 -2.19
CA CYS A 80 11.54 -6.52 -1.76
C CYS A 80 11.66 -5.43 -2.84
N ILE A 81 12.72 -5.49 -3.66
CA ILE A 81 12.97 -4.50 -4.72
C ILE A 81 11.93 -4.63 -5.83
N GLU A 82 11.69 -5.83 -6.35
CA GLU A 82 10.73 -6.05 -7.44
C GLU A 82 9.30 -5.82 -6.97
N ARG A 83 8.98 -6.16 -5.72
CA ARG A 83 7.69 -5.82 -5.10
C ARG A 83 7.41 -4.32 -5.09
N ASN A 84 8.38 -3.46 -4.78
CA ASN A 84 8.20 -2.01 -4.86
C ASN A 84 7.99 -1.54 -6.30
N GLY A 85 8.76 -2.07 -7.25
CA GLY A 85 8.57 -1.78 -8.68
C GLY A 85 7.17 -2.14 -9.16
N MET A 86 6.69 -3.33 -8.81
CA MET A 86 5.34 -3.80 -9.15
C MET A 86 4.24 -3.01 -8.44
N ALA A 87 4.42 -2.69 -7.16
CA ALA A 87 3.46 -1.89 -6.40
C ALA A 87 3.28 -0.48 -6.97
N ALA A 88 4.37 0.18 -7.38
CA ALA A 88 4.29 1.49 -8.03
C ALA A 88 3.54 1.46 -9.38
N VAL A 89 3.54 0.32 -10.08
CA VAL A 89 2.78 0.15 -11.34
C VAL A 89 1.29 -0.14 -11.08
N LYS A 90 0.98 -0.77 -9.94
CA LYS A 90 -0.40 -1.10 -9.53
C LYS A 90 -1.13 0.09 -8.89
N ALA A 91 -0.40 1.03 -8.29
CA ALA A 91 -0.92 2.22 -7.63
C ALA A 91 -1.38 3.29 -8.63
#